data_AF-A0A2N0PYJ1-F1
#
_entry.id   AF-A0A2N0PYJ1-F1
#
_cell.length_a   1.000
_cell.length_b   1.000
_cell.length_c   1.000
_cell.angle_alpha   90.00
_cell.angle_beta   90.00
_cell.angle_gamma   90.00
#
_symmetry.space_group_name_H-M   'P 1'
#
loop_
_entity.id
_entity.type
_entity.pdbx_description
1 polymer ?
#
loop_
_entity_poly.entity_id
_entity_poly.type
_entity_poly.pdbx_seq_one_letter_code
_entity_poly.pdbx_strand_id
1 'polypeptide(L)'
;SKESHTSQYIAEKIIKVIESVGAGKFSAVVSDNASSMVKAKKLVNEKYENIMPIRCIDHQINLITTDICKLPFAEDLLKKCMKIVKFFKTS
;
A
#
# COMPACT_ATOMS: atom_id res chain seq x y z
N SER A 1 7.13 10.82 -18.42
CA SER A 1 6.65 11.34 -17.12
C SER A 1 7.35 10.59 -15.99
N LYS A 2 8.51 11.08 -15.51
CA LYS A 2 9.23 10.47 -14.36
C LYS A 2 8.92 11.18 -13.04
N GLU A 3 8.29 12.36 -13.09
CA GLU A 3 8.06 13.20 -11.91
C GLU A 3 6.79 12.84 -11.13
N SER A 4 5.79 12.25 -11.79
CA SER A 4 4.47 11.95 -11.19
C SER A 4 4.48 10.87 -10.10
N HIS A 5 5.57 10.11 -9.95
CA HIS A 5 5.72 9.06 -8.94
C HIS A 5 6.74 9.40 -7.84
N THR A 6 7.26 10.64 -7.82
CA THR A 6 8.11 11.08 -6.73
C THR A 6 7.28 11.26 -5.46
N SER A 7 7.88 10.95 -4.30
CA SER A 7 7.23 11.16 -3.01
C SER A 7 6.81 12.61 -2.78
N GLN A 8 7.57 13.56 -3.33
CA GLN A 8 7.33 14.99 -3.27
C GLN A 8 6.07 15.35 -4.06
N TYR A 9 5.98 14.91 -5.32
CA TYR A 9 4.80 15.17 -6.14
C TYR A 9 3.52 14.59 -5.49
N ILE A 10 3.61 13.36 -4.95
CA ILE A 10 2.48 12.73 -4.26
C ILE A 10 2.09 13.54 -3.02
N ALA A 11 3.06 13.94 -2.19
CA ALA A 11 2.80 14.76 -1.00
C ALA A 11 2.16 16.10 -1.38
N GLU A 12 2.66 16.79 -2.40
CA GLU A 12 2.09 18.06 -2.89
C GLU A 12 0.63 17.90 -3.31
N LYS A 13 0.28 16.81 -3.99
CA LYS A 13 -1.10 16.54 -4.39
C LYS A 13 -2.01 16.27 -3.19
N ILE A 14 -1.53 15.52 -2.20
CA ILE A 14 -2.28 15.27 -0.97
C ILE A 14 -2.48 16.59 -0.19
N ILE A 15 -1.42 17.38 -0.04
CA ILE A 15 -1.45 18.68 0.63
C ILE A 15 -2.47 19.61 -0.04
N LYS A 16 -2.48 19.69 -1.38
CA LYS A 16 -3.46 20.51 -2.12
C LYS A 16 -4.90 20.15 -1.81
N VAL A 17 -5.20 18.86 -1.62
CA VAL A 17 -6.54 18.39 -1.23
C VAL A 17 -6.84 18.71 0.24
N ILE A 18 -5.85 18.54 1.12
CA ILE A 18 -5.99 18.88 2.55
C ILE A 18 -6.27 20.37 2.72
N GLU A 19 -5.57 21.24 1.97
CA GLU A 19 -5.75 22.69 2.01
C GLU A 19 -7.11 23.12 1.44
N SER A 20 -7.58 22.49 0.36
CA SER A 20 -8.87 22.85 -0.23
C SER A 20 -10.07 22.48 0.64
N VAL A 21 -9.96 21.40 1.43
CA VAL A 21 -11.02 20.93 2.32
C VAL A 21 -10.89 21.52 3.74
N GLY A 22 -9.65 21.75 4.18
CA GLY A 22 -9.26 22.25 5.51
C GLY A 22 -8.58 21.16 6.35
N ALA A 23 -7.36 21.42 6.82
CA ALA A 23 -6.53 20.44 7.54
C ALA A 23 -7.17 19.89 8.82
N GLY A 24 -8.00 20.67 9.52
CA GLY A 24 -8.72 20.23 10.71
C GLY A 24 -9.80 19.17 10.46
N LYS A 25 -10.11 18.86 9.20
CA LYS A 25 -11.09 17.82 8.82
C LYS A 25 -10.46 16.46 8.54
N PHE A 26 -9.14 16.35 8.63
CA PHE A 26 -8.41 15.12 8.39
C PHE A 26 -7.74 14.63 9.67
N SER A 27 -7.80 13.32 9.90
CA SER A 27 -7.10 12.66 10.99
C SER A 27 -5.92 11.81 10.51
N ALA A 28 -5.95 11.33 9.26
CA ALA A 28 -4.92 10.44 8.74
C ALA A 28 -4.84 10.42 7.21
N VAL A 29 -3.67 9.99 6.72
CA VAL A 29 -3.44 9.53 5.34
C VAL A 29 -3.11 8.04 5.39
N VAL A 30 -3.92 7.22 4.73
CA VAL A 30 -3.74 5.76 4.63
C VAL A 30 -3.36 5.40 3.21
N SER A 31 -2.22 4.73 3.02
CA SER A 31 -1.75 4.27 1.71
C SER A 31 -0.91 3.00 1.79
N ASP A 32 -0.64 2.38 0.65
CA ASP A 32 0.21 1.19 0.56
C ASP A 32 1.65 1.44 1.09
N ASN A 33 2.42 0.36 1.21
CA ASN A 33 3.77 0.39 1.77
C ASN A 33 4.85 0.66 0.71
N ALA A 34 4.51 1.13 -0.50
CA ALA A 34 5.50 1.51 -1.48
C ALA A 34 6.37 2.65 -0.94
N SER A 35 7.66 2.62 -1.27
CA SER A 35 8.64 3.56 -0.71
C SER A 35 8.30 5.04 -0.98
N SER A 36 7.72 5.34 -2.15
CA SER A 36 7.24 6.68 -2.51
C SER A 36 6.05 7.11 -1.64
N MET A 37 5.09 6.22 -1.40
CA MET A 37 3.91 6.48 -0.56
C MET A 37 4.28 6.67 0.90
N VAL A 38 5.20 5.85 1.42
CA VAL A 38 5.72 5.96 2.79
C VAL A 38 6.38 7.32 3.02
N LYS A 39 7.21 7.78 2.08
CA LYS A 39 7.83 9.11 2.14
C LYS A 39 6.80 10.22 1.99
N ALA A 40 5.84 10.08 1.07
CA ALA A 40 4.83 11.11 0.81
C ALA A 40 3.95 11.38 2.04
N LYS A 41 3.43 10.33 2.69
CA LYS A 41 2.62 10.51 3.92
C LYS A 41 3.44 11.06 5.08
N LYS A 42 4.74 10.75 5.15
CA LYS A 42 5.64 11.34 6.14
C LYS A 42 5.77 12.86 5.92
N LEU A 43 5.98 13.30 4.68
CA LEU A 43 6.02 14.73 4.32
C LEU A 43 4.71 15.45 4.67
N VAL A 44 3.56 14.79 4.50
CA VAL A 44 2.25 15.35 4.90
C VAL A 44 2.17 15.49 6.42
N ASN A 45 2.59 14.47 7.18
CA ASN A 45 2.59 14.50 8.64
C ASN A 45 3.59 15.52 9.22
N GLU A 46 4.74 15.71 8.57
CA GLU A 46 5.70 16.77 8.93
C GLU A 46 5.10 18.17 8.76
N LYS A 47 4.16 18.36 7.80
CA LYS A 47 3.43 19.63 7.64
C LYS A 47 2.22 19.76 8.58
N TYR A 48 1.56 18.65 8.87
CA TYR A 48 0.36 18.59 9.69
C TYR A 48 0.50 17.48 10.74
N GLU A 49 1.05 17.80 11.90
CA GLU A 49 1.33 16.81 12.95
C GLU A 49 0.08 16.05 13.41
N ASN A 50 -1.10 16.69 13.32
CA ASN A 50 -2.40 16.09 13.64
C ASN A 50 -2.91 15.06 12.61
N ILE A 51 -2.26 14.95 11.44
CA ILE A 51 -2.64 14.02 10.38
C ILE A 51 -1.68 12.84 10.36
N MET A 52 -2.16 11.69 10.83
CA MET A 52 -1.35 10.48 11.02
C MET A 52 -0.95 9.80 9.69
N PRO A 53 0.31 9.37 9.53
CA PRO A 53 0.76 8.60 8.37
C PRO A 53 0.55 7.09 8.57
N ILE A 54 -0.62 6.57 8.20
CA ILE A 54 -1.02 5.18 8.45
C ILE A 54 -0.63 4.26 7.28
N ARG A 55 -0.26 3.00 7.56
CA ARG A 55 -0.04 1.96 6.53
C ARG A 55 -1.36 1.27 6.19
N CYS A 56 -1.52 0.87 4.93
CA CYS A 56 -2.66 0.07 4.50
C CYS A 56 -2.68 -1.29 5.21
N ILE A 57 -3.80 -1.60 5.88
CA ILE A 57 -4.02 -2.87 6.59
C ILE A 57 -4.11 -4.03 5.61
N ASP A 58 -4.74 -3.84 4.45
CA ASP A 58 -4.90 -4.87 3.43
C ASP A 58 -3.55 -5.43 2.98
N HIS A 59 -2.54 -4.54 2.85
CA HIS A 59 -1.18 -4.98 2.55
C HIS A 59 -0.60 -5.85 3.66
N GLN A 60 -0.86 -5.54 4.93
CA GLN A 60 -0.43 -6.36 6.05
C GLN A 60 -1.10 -7.73 6.06
N ILE A 61 -2.40 -7.80 5.76
CA ILE A 61 -3.14 -9.06 5.63
C ILE A 61 -2.57 -9.90 4.49
N ASN A 62 -2.24 -9.27 3.36
CA ASN A 62 -1.60 -9.96 2.23
C ASN A 62 -0.23 -10.55 2.62
N LEU A 63 0.57 -9.84 3.42
CA LEU A 63 1.85 -10.37 3.91
C LEU A 63 1.64 -11.56 4.85
N ILE A 64 0.72 -11.46 5.81
CA ILE A 64 0.38 -12.55 6.73
C ILE A 64 -0.09 -13.78 5.93
N THR A 65 -0.97 -13.58 4.95
CA THR A 65 -1.46 -14.65 4.07
C THR A 65 -0.33 -15.26 3.27
N THR A 66 0.59 -14.44 2.75
CA THR A 66 1.78 -14.91 2.02
C THR A 66 2.66 -15.79 2.91
N ASP A 67 2.82 -15.45 4.18
CA ASP A 67 3.61 -16.26 5.12
C ASP A 67 2.90 -17.55 5.50
N ILE A 68 1.57 -17.53 5.67
CA ILE A 68 0.76 -18.76 5.84
C ILE A 68 0.92 -19.67 4.61
N CYS A 69 0.89 -19.11 3.41
CA CYS A 69 1.07 -19.87 2.15
C CYS A 69 2.46 -20.53 2.01
N LYS A 70 3.46 -20.10 2.78
CA LYS A 70 4.79 -20.73 2.84
C LYS A 70 4.87 -21.90 3.82
N LEU A 71 3.85 -22.12 4.65
CA LEU A 71 3.83 -23.26 5.55
C LEU A 71 3.75 -24.57 4.75
N PRO A 72 4.41 -25.67 5.17
CA PRO A 72 4.52 -26.88 4.35
C PRO A 72 3.19 -27.44 3.83
N PHE A 73 2.12 -27.40 4.66
CA PHE A 73 0.80 -27.88 4.26
C PHE A 73 0.18 -27.00 3.15
N ALA A 74 0.33 -25.68 3.27
CA ALA A 74 -0.24 -24.72 2.33
C ALA A 74 0.56 -24.73 1.02
N GLU A 75 1.89 -24.82 1.11
CA GLU A 75 2.77 -24.90 -0.05
C GLU A 75 2.49 -26.15 -0.89
N ASP A 76 2.31 -27.32 -0.25
CA ASP A 76 1.96 -28.56 -0.96
C ASP A 76 0.58 -28.47 -1.65
N LEU A 77 -0.42 -27.93 -0.95
CA LEU A 77 -1.74 -27.69 -1.53
C LEU A 77 -1.68 -26.75 -2.73
N LEU A 78 -0.98 -25.62 -2.60
CA LEU A 78 -0.82 -24.63 -3.67
C LEU A 78 -0.10 -25.22 -4.89
N LYS A 79 0.93 -26.05 -4.70
CA LYS A 79 1.61 -26.75 -5.80
C LYS A 79 0.65 -27.64 -6.59
N LYS A 80 -0.26 -28.36 -5.92
CA LYS A 80 -1.29 -29.19 -6.59
C LYS A 80 -2.27 -28.33 -7.37
N CYS A 81 -2.79 -27.26 -6.77
CA CYS A 81 -3.69 -26.33 -7.44
C CYS A 81 -3.03 -25.66 -8.66
N MET A 82 -1.78 -25.24 -8.55
CA MET A 82 -1.04 -24.61 -9.64
C MET A 82 -0.83 -25.55 -10.84
N LYS A 83 -0.73 -26.87 -10.64
CA LYS A 83 -0.68 -27.82 -11.76
C LYS A 83 -1.96 -27.78 -12.59
N ILE A 84 -3.12 -27.71 -11.94
CA ILE A 84 -4.44 -27.62 -12.61
C ILE A 84 -4.56 -26.27 -13.33
N VAL A 85 -4.24 -25.17 -12.66
CA VAL A 85 -4.27 -23.83 -13.28
C VAL A 85 -3.35 -23.77 -14.50
N LYS A 86 -2.16 -24.37 -14.41
CA LYS A 86 -1.21 -24.42 -15.54
C LYS A 86 -1.78 -25.20 -16.72
N PHE A 87 -2.40 -26.36 -16.48
CA PHE A 87 -3.03 -27.16 -17.53
C PHE A 87 -4.05 -26.35 -18.33
N PHE A 88 -4.96 -25.64 -17.65
CA PHE A 88 -5.98 -24.82 -18.31
C PHE A 88 -5.43 -23.54 -18.93
N LYS A 89 -4.36 -22.96 -18.39
CA LYS A 89 -3.73 -21.77 -18.97
C LYS A 89 -2.97 -22.06 -20.27
N THR A 90 -2.48 -23.28 -20.44
CA THR A 90 -1.73 -23.72 -21.63
C THR A 90 -2.60 -24.44 -22.68
N SER A 91 -3.89 -24.62 -22.40
CA SER A 91 -4.89 -25.12 -23.36
C SER A 91 -5.55 -23.95 -24.08
#